data_AF-A0A914DH82-F1
#
_entry.id   AF-A0A914DH82-F1
#
_cell.length_a   1.000
_cell.length_b   1.000
_cell.length_c   1.000
_cell.angle_alpha   90.00
_cell.angle_beta   90.00
_cell.angle_gamma   90.00
#
_symmetry.space_group_name_H-M   'P 1'
#
loop_
_entity.id
_entity.type
_entity.pdbx_description
1 polymer ?
#
loop_
_entity_poly.entity_id
_entity_poly.type
_entity_poly.pdbx_seq_one_letter_code
_entity_poly.pdbx_strand_id
1 'polypeptide(L)'
;MENLYVIPLNGEALKPIVESNHEITKSRDYDFFLPWLGTGLLLSTDDKWRSRRKMLTPSFHFNMLEGFFEVFNKEMRVFFEMHNL
;
A
#
# COMPACT_ATOMS: atom_id res chain seq x y z
N MET A 1 17.70 -14.37 21.93
CA MET A 1 18.09 -14.68 20.54
C MET A 1 18.28 -13.35 19.83
N GLU A 2 19.46 -13.11 19.29
CA GLU A 2 19.73 -11.88 18.52
C GLU A 2 18.95 -11.95 17.21
N ASN A 3 18.19 -10.90 16.89
CA ASN A 3 17.49 -10.81 15.62
C ASN A 3 18.47 -10.24 14.59
N LEU A 4 18.73 -10.97 13.50
CA LEU A 4 19.51 -10.48 12.37
C LEU A 4 18.62 -9.60 11.49
N TYR A 5 19.04 -8.36 11.26
CA TYR A 5 18.39 -7.45 10.33
C TYR A 5 19.20 -7.38 9.04
N VAL A 6 18.53 -7.59 7.90
CA VAL A 6 19.12 -7.46 6.56
C VAL A 6 18.43 -6.29 5.88
N ILE A 7 19.23 -5.30 5.46
CA ILE A 7 18.74 -4.10 4.77
C ILE A 7 19.35 -4.09 3.36
N PRO A 8 18.56 -4.29 2.30
CA PRO A 8 19.06 -4.20 0.94
C PRO A 8 19.42 -2.74 0.62
N LEU A 9 20.63 -2.52 0.11
CA LEU A 9 21.15 -1.18 -0.19
C LEU A 9 20.89 -0.72 -1.63
N ASN A 10 20.31 -1.59 -2.47
CA ASN A 10 19.97 -1.28 -3.86
C ASN A 10 18.77 -2.09 -4.35
N GLY A 11 18.25 -1.73 -5.52
CA GLY A 11 17.07 -2.35 -6.11
C GLY A 11 17.28 -3.82 -6.49
N GLU A 12 18.47 -4.19 -6.97
CA GLU A 12 18.78 -5.57 -7.36
C GLU A 12 18.73 -6.53 -6.15
N ALA A 13 19.25 -6.10 -5.00
CA ALA A 13 19.20 -6.85 -3.76
C ALA A 13 17.78 -6.93 -3.17
N LEU A 14 16.95 -5.90 -3.38
CA LEU A 14 15.57 -5.86 -2.88
C LEU A 14 14.60 -6.68 -3.75
N LYS A 15 14.82 -6.72 -5.07
CA LYS A 15 13.92 -7.29 -6.07
C LYS A 15 13.38 -8.70 -5.71
N PRO A 16 14.21 -9.67 -5.28
CA PRO A 16 13.71 -11.02 -4.97
C PRO A 16 12.71 -11.05 -3.83
N ILE A 17 12.78 -10.09 -2.90
CA ILE A 17 11.87 -9.99 -1.75
C ILE A 17 10.55 -9.35 -2.20
N VAL A 18 10.61 -8.22 -2.92
CA VAL A 18 9.40 -7.47 -3.31
C VAL A 18 8.58 -8.13 -4.42
N GLU A 19 9.22 -8.89 -5.31
CA GLU A 19 8.53 -9.65 -6.37
C GLU A 19 8.08 -11.04 -5.89
N SER A 20 8.45 -11.45 -4.68
CA SER A 20 8.07 -12.74 -4.14
C SER A 20 6.56 -12.81 -3.90
N ASN A 21 5.97 -13.91 -4.34
CA ASN A 21 4.59 -14.25 -4.01
C ASN A 21 4.47 -14.95 -2.65
N HIS A 22 5.60 -15.25 -1.97
CA HIS A 22 5.64 -15.96 -0.69
C HIS A 22 6.11 -15.06 0.47
N GLU A 23 7.04 -14.15 0.22
CA GLU A 23 7.57 -13.19 1.22
C GLU A 23 6.65 -11.95 1.34
N ILE A 24 5.39 -12.19 1.69
CA ILE A 24 4.36 -11.14 1.79
C ILE A 24 4.16 -10.60 3.20
N THR A 25 4.62 -11.35 4.21
CA THR A 25 4.57 -10.95 5.62
C THR A 25 5.49 -9.76 5.87
N LYS A 26 4.96 -8.72 6.53
CA LYS A 26 5.72 -7.51 6.83
C LYS A 26 6.65 -7.72 8.03
N SER A 27 7.76 -7.00 8.01
CA SER A 27 8.72 -6.96 9.11
C SER A 27 8.15 -6.19 10.32
N ARG A 28 8.79 -6.33 11.48
CA ARG A 28 8.31 -5.79 12.78
C ARG A 28 8.18 -4.26 12.82
N ASP A 29 8.87 -3.54 11.95
CA ASP A 29 8.69 -2.09 11.78
C ASP A 29 7.25 -1.71 11.39
N TYR A 30 6.50 -2.62 10.74
CA TYR A 30 5.10 -2.41 10.42
C TYR A 30 4.16 -2.52 11.64
N ASP A 31 4.63 -3.05 12.77
CA ASP A 31 3.84 -3.13 14.02
C ASP A 31 3.44 -1.74 14.52
N PHE A 32 4.21 -0.70 14.14
CA PHE A 32 3.86 0.69 14.39
C PHE A 32 2.46 1.06 13.87
N PHE A 33 2.03 0.49 12.75
CA PHE A 33 0.73 0.78 12.14
C PHE A 33 -0.43 -0.05 12.71
N LEU A 34 -0.14 -1.06 13.55
CA LEU A 34 -1.13 -1.99 14.07
C LEU A 34 -2.26 -1.30 14.85
N PRO A 35 -2.02 -0.30 15.73
CA PRO A 35 -3.09 0.37 16.46
C PRO A 35 -4.07 1.14 15.54
N TRP A 36 -3.62 1.56 14.35
CA TRP A 36 -4.43 2.37 13.43
C TRP A 36 -5.13 1.51 12.38
N LEU A 37 -4.39 0.57 11.78
CA LEU A 37 -4.86 -0.20 10.64
C LEU A 37 -5.35 -1.61 11.01
N GLY A 38 -5.12 -2.04 12.25
CA GLY A 38 -5.36 -3.40 12.70
C GLY A 38 -4.71 -4.41 11.76
N THR A 39 -5.42 -5.47 11.43
CA THR A 39 -4.95 -6.44 10.42
C THR A 39 -5.52 -6.12 9.05
N GLY A 40 -5.55 -4.83 8.66
CA GLY A 40 -5.99 -4.30 7.36
C GLY A 40 -5.11 -4.77 6.19
N LEU A 41 -5.37 -4.31 4.95
CA LEU A 41 -4.67 -4.79 3.76
C LEU A 41 -3.13 -4.70 3.86
N LEU A 42 -2.60 -3.64 4.47
CA LEU A 42 -1.16 -3.42 4.61
C LEU A 42 -0.49 -4.46 5.53
N LEU A 43 -1.18 -4.83 6.62
CA LEU A 43 -0.65 -5.64 7.71
C LEU A 43 -1.11 -7.10 7.68
N SER A 44 -2.16 -7.41 6.92
CA SER A 44 -2.58 -8.80 6.70
C SER A 44 -1.52 -9.57 5.93
N THR A 45 -1.42 -10.86 6.22
CA THR A 45 -0.59 -11.83 5.49
C THR A 45 -1.43 -12.98 4.94
N ASP A 46 -0.80 -13.89 4.21
CA ASP A 46 -1.35 -15.16 3.69
C ASP A 46 -2.69 -14.96 2.94
N ASP A 47 -3.62 -15.89 3.13
CA ASP A 47 -4.92 -15.91 2.45
C ASP A 47 -5.75 -14.66 2.72
N LYS A 48 -5.61 -14.08 3.92
CA LYS A 48 -6.31 -12.83 4.27
C LYS A 48 -5.83 -11.68 3.40
N TRP A 49 -4.53 -11.56 3.17
CA TRP A 49 -3.97 -10.57 2.26
C TRP A 49 -4.39 -10.84 0.81
N ARG A 50 -4.25 -12.09 0.36
CA ARG A 50 -4.57 -12.48 -1.03
C ARG A 50 -6.03 -12.20 -1.37
N SER A 51 -6.95 -12.62 -0.50
CA SER A 51 -8.39 -12.43 -0.67
C SER A 51 -8.75 -10.93 -0.75
N ARG A 52 -8.24 -10.12 0.18
CA ARG A 52 -8.52 -8.67 0.20
C ARG A 52 -7.91 -7.94 -0.98
N ARG A 53 -6.68 -8.28 -1.37
CA ARG A 53 -6.03 -7.68 -2.53
C ARG A 53 -6.79 -8.03 -3.81
N LYS A 54 -7.23 -9.29 -3.96
CA LYS A 54 -8.06 -9.72 -5.11
C LYS A 54 -9.37 -8.93 -5.19
N MET A 55 -10.01 -8.69 -4.05
CA MET A 55 -11.24 -7.90 -3.97
C MET A 55 -11.02 -6.41 -4.30
N LEU A 56 -9.92 -5.81 -3.83
CA LEU A 56 -9.68 -4.36 -3.93
C LEU A 56 -8.99 -3.92 -5.23
N THR A 57 -8.11 -4.76 -5.81
CA THR A 57 -7.33 -4.40 -7.01
C THR A 57 -8.17 -3.86 -8.17
N PRO A 58 -9.38 -4.38 -8.47
CA PRO A 58 -10.20 -3.86 -9.56
C PRO A 58 -10.55 -2.37 -9.42
N SER A 59 -10.75 -1.87 -8.21
CA SER A 59 -11.06 -0.45 -7.96
C SER A 59 -9.89 0.49 -8.26
N PHE A 60 -8.67 -0.05 -8.34
CA PHE A 60 -7.44 0.68 -8.66
C PHE A 60 -6.89 0.32 -10.05
N HIS A 61 -7.68 -0.35 -10.89
CA HIS A 61 -7.32 -0.59 -12.28
C HIS A 61 -7.35 0.72 -13.08
N PHE A 62 -6.45 0.92 -14.04
CA PHE A 62 -6.29 2.19 -14.77
C PHE A 62 -7.61 2.76 -15.32
N ASN A 63 -8.46 1.92 -15.91
CA ASN A 63 -9.79 2.33 -16.42
C ASN A 63 -10.70 2.96 -15.34
N MET A 64 -10.58 2.53 -14.08
CA MET A 64 -11.32 3.14 -12.97
C MET A 64 -10.69 4.47 -12.56
N LEU A 65 -9.36 4.56 -12.60
CA LEU A 65 -8.62 5.77 -12.24
C LEU A 65 -8.90 6.94 -13.20
N GLU A 66 -9.13 6.66 -14.48
CA GLU A 66 -9.53 7.67 -15.46
C GLU A 66 -10.79 8.43 -15.03
N GLY A 67 -11.78 7.70 -14.49
CA GLY A 67 -13.01 8.30 -13.97
C GLY A 67 -12.83 9.17 -12.72
N PHE A 68 -11.72 9.03 -11.99
CA PHE A 68 -11.46 9.84 -10.81
C PHE A 68 -10.87 11.22 -11.14
N PHE A 69 -10.25 11.41 -12.31
CA PHE A 69 -9.60 12.68 -12.65
C PHE A 69 -10.55 13.88 -12.61
N GLU A 70 -11.78 13.71 -13.10
CA GLU A 70 -12.79 14.77 -13.09
C GLU A 70 -13.11 15.20 -11.65
N VAL A 71 -13.39 14.22 -10.78
CA VAL A 71 -13.68 14.45 -9.37
C VAL A 71 -12.48 15.08 -8.66
N PHE A 72 -11.27 14.54 -8.85
CA PHE A 72 -10.05 15.09 -8.26
C PHE A 72 -9.84 16.56 -8.66
N ASN A 73 -9.99 16.88 -9.95
CA ASN A 73 -9.82 18.26 -10.44
C ASN A 73 -10.87 19.20 -9.86
N LYS A 74 -12.12 18.74 -9.72
CA LYS A 74 -13.19 19.52 -9.10
C LYS A 74 -12.88 19.82 -7.63
N GLU A 75 -12.53 18.81 -6.84
CA GLU A 75 -12.23 18.98 -5.41
C GLU A 75 -10.96 19.83 -5.20
N MET A 76 -9.97 19.72 -6.09
CA MET A 76 -8.79 20.60 -6.07
C MET A 76 -9.16 22.07 -6.31
N ARG A 77 -10.09 22.37 -7.21
CA ARG A 77 -10.57 23.76 -7.42
C ARG A 77 -11.28 24.29 -6.18
N VAL A 78 -12.16 23.51 -5.57
CA VAL A 78 -12.81 23.86 -4.30
C VAL A 78 -11.78 24.15 -3.22
N PHE A 79 -10.75 23.30 -3.11
CA PHE A 79 -9.66 23.52 -2.16
C PHE A 79 -8.93 24.83 -2.41
N PHE A 80 -8.57 25.16 -3.66
CA PHE A 80 -7.90 26.43 -3.98
C PHE A 80 -8.77 27.65 -3.69
N GLU A 81 -10.04 27.62 -4.07
CA GLU A 81 -11.01 28.69 -3.78
C GLU A 81 -11.18 28.91 -2.27
N MET A 82 -11.23 27.84 -1.47
CA MET A 82 -11.31 27.94 -0.01
C MET A 82 -10.05 28.55 0.64
N HIS A 83 -8.88 28.35 0.02
CA HIS A 83 -7.59 28.80 0.57
C HIS A 83 -7.05 30.06 -0.12
N ASN A 84 -7.84 30.72 -0.99
CA ASN A 84 -7.46 31.89 -1.79
C ASN A 84 -6.13 31.71 -2.55
N LEU A 85 -5.91 30.50 -3.08
CA LEU A 85 -4.76 30.12 -3.90
C LEU A 85 -5.09 30.19 -5.39
#